data_AF-A0A433PRV1-F1
#
_entry.id   AF-A0A433PRV1-F1
#
_cell.length_a   1.000
_cell.length_b   1.000
_cell.length_c   1.000
_cell.angle_alpha   90.00
_cell.angle_beta   90.00
_cell.angle_gamma   90.00
#
_symmetry.space_group_name_H-M   'P 1'
#
loop_
_entity.id
_entity.type
_entity.pdbx_description
1 polymer ?
#
loop_
_entity_poly.entity_id
_entity_poly.type
_entity_poly.pdbx_seq_one_letter_code
_entity_poly.pdbx_strand_id
1 'polypeptide(L)'
;MLEFHNPSLGPTVRTELPPLDTVHNTDPDMITIESLDGARGIINQDPEKNSEETLENKEQFEFMDDHDVVNGGVIGDQKPGNLDTEEEQENSPIDVVRATVKITDNPALPTFTFRALVLGTLFCILGAAVSEFYYFRSNALQYSSFFVTLIAYPLGNFLSRVLTCRKWRIFRWEFTLNPGPFNIKEHCLIVIIASSGGVSAYGTDILAVQDLYYKQNLGPLGSILLLLSTQCLGYGIAGFFRTYLVYPATMIWPSTLPSVTLFNTFHETDAYLTGDHTMLTPEQEIYAARGPSRMRFFMIVFVATFLYELFPLFLMPVLSSLAVLCLIGGPNNFYTNNLGSAFKGSGILNIGLDWNVAGATGPLYTPWWAQVNLYIGAIIMIWIIGPLIYFNNFWNAQKYPIMTTLLYDNTSHVYNHSRILTSGFFNSTLYASYSPVIMTPHNAMMFAISFVSLTAAVTHVTLYYGRDLHRGFKWWNRGDDRKTVFKADVHTRMMRASYKEVPMWWYLVVFAITLVISIVVCEVYPIYLPWWALLVAVAMAIFLTLPIGVIQAISGTQPGLNVITEMVCGYMLPGRPIANVTFKCNDRFYVCWQAYYGPLLRILVRKLRIHGHVSMSQLDI
;
A
#
# COMPACT_ATOMS: atom_id res chain seq x y z
N MET A 1 -11.88 25.42 -15.69
CA MET A 1 -12.17 26.61 -16.53
C MET A 1 -13.25 26.21 -17.52
N LEU A 2 -14.24 27.09 -17.70
CA LEU A 2 -15.40 27.04 -18.60
C LEU A 2 -16.50 26.02 -18.26
N GLU A 3 -17.55 26.56 -17.64
CA GLU A 3 -18.90 26.00 -17.54
C GLU A 3 -19.45 25.73 -18.94
N PHE A 4 -19.92 24.51 -19.19
CA PHE A 4 -20.86 24.25 -20.27
C PHE A 4 -22.19 23.82 -19.68
N HIS A 5 -23.17 24.69 -19.92
CA HIS A 5 -24.59 24.49 -19.72
C HIS A 5 -25.06 23.17 -20.33
N ASN A 6 -25.83 22.43 -19.55
CA ASN A 6 -26.55 21.23 -19.95
C ASN A 6 -27.97 21.64 -20.41
N PRO A 7 -28.39 21.34 -21.65
CA PRO A 7 -29.80 21.30 -21.96
C PRO A 7 -30.22 19.90 -22.45
N SER A 8 -31.45 19.54 -22.06
CA SER A 8 -32.29 18.43 -22.54
C SER A 8 -32.17 17.07 -21.83
N LEU A 9 -32.92 16.97 -20.73
CA LEU A 9 -33.69 15.77 -20.40
C LEU A 9 -34.81 15.57 -21.45
N GLY A 10 -34.90 14.39 -22.03
CA GLY A 10 -36.01 13.91 -22.85
C GLY A 10 -35.93 12.38 -22.99
N PRO A 11 -37.06 11.64 -22.93
CA PRO A 11 -37.04 10.19 -22.78
C PRO A 11 -36.78 9.51 -24.13
N THR A 12 -35.72 8.71 -24.23
CA THR A 12 -35.52 7.85 -25.41
C THR A 12 -36.34 6.57 -25.27
N VAL A 13 -37.34 6.50 -26.14
CA VAL A 13 -38.24 5.38 -26.39
C VAL A 13 -37.44 4.12 -26.76
N ARG A 14 -37.71 3.01 -26.09
CA ARG A 14 -37.21 1.66 -26.45
C ARG A 14 -37.92 1.20 -27.72
N THR A 15 -37.15 0.81 -28.73
CA THR A 15 -37.64 -0.02 -29.84
C THR A 15 -37.50 -1.49 -29.47
N GLU A 16 -38.61 -2.23 -29.56
CA GLU A 16 -38.73 -3.65 -29.30
C GLU A 16 -37.95 -4.48 -30.35
N LEU A 17 -37.31 -5.56 -29.90
CA LEU A 17 -36.73 -6.61 -30.76
C LEU A 17 -37.77 -7.73 -30.96
N PRO A 18 -37.93 -8.28 -32.19
CA PRO A 18 -38.84 -9.40 -32.43
C PRO A 18 -38.21 -10.75 -32.04
N PRO A 19 -39.01 -11.80 -31.77
CA PRO A 19 -38.52 -13.13 -31.45
C PRO A 19 -38.13 -13.87 -32.73
N LEU A 20 -37.10 -14.73 -32.65
CA LEU A 20 -36.67 -15.60 -33.75
C LEU A 20 -37.14 -17.04 -33.48
N ASP A 21 -37.96 -17.52 -34.42
CA ASP A 21 -38.52 -18.86 -34.49
C ASP A 21 -37.49 -19.93 -34.85
N THR A 22 -37.78 -21.12 -34.34
CA THR A 22 -37.17 -22.44 -34.61
C THR A 22 -37.50 -22.98 -36.00
N VAL A 23 -36.54 -23.58 -36.71
CA VAL A 23 -36.79 -24.65 -37.71
C VAL A 23 -35.64 -25.68 -37.74
N HIS A 24 -36.03 -26.97 -37.61
CA HIS A 24 -35.37 -28.26 -37.93
C HIS A 24 -34.58 -28.27 -39.26
N ASN A 25 -33.68 -29.18 -39.67
CA ASN A 25 -33.45 -30.63 -39.54
C ASN A 25 -32.08 -30.86 -40.27
N THR A 26 -31.16 -31.78 -39.95
CA THR A 26 -31.17 -33.24 -40.19
C THR A 26 -29.86 -33.87 -39.66
N ASP A 27 -29.98 -35.03 -39.00
CA ASP A 27 -28.96 -36.03 -38.60
C ASP A 27 -28.23 -36.72 -39.79
N PRO A 28 -27.39 -37.78 -39.60
CA PRO A 28 -26.25 -37.97 -38.69
C PRO A 28 -25.03 -38.58 -39.42
N ASP A 29 -23.88 -38.75 -38.75
CA ASP A 29 -23.05 -39.94 -39.01
C ASP A 29 -22.15 -40.31 -37.83
N MET A 30 -22.13 -41.62 -37.56
CA MET A 30 -21.39 -42.35 -36.54
C MET A 30 -19.87 -42.31 -36.76
N ILE A 31 -19.10 -42.53 -35.69
CA ILE A 31 -18.15 -43.66 -35.57
C ILE A 31 -17.77 -43.85 -34.09
N THR A 32 -17.99 -45.07 -33.61
CA THR A 32 -17.62 -45.70 -32.34
C THR A 32 -16.20 -46.28 -32.36
N ILE A 33 -15.67 -46.63 -31.17
CA ILE A 33 -14.86 -47.83 -30.77
C ILE A 33 -13.89 -47.40 -29.63
N GLU A 34 -14.19 -47.70 -28.35
CA GLU A 34 -13.89 -48.93 -27.55
C GLU A 34 -12.40 -49.07 -27.15
N SER A 35 -12.06 -48.97 -25.84
CA SER A 35 -11.80 -50.07 -24.85
C SER A 35 -10.35 -50.61 -24.93
N LEU A 36 -9.52 -50.82 -23.88
CA LEU A 36 -9.53 -51.73 -22.71
C LEU A 36 -8.27 -51.38 -21.86
N ASP A 37 -8.29 -51.28 -20.53
CA ASP A 37 -8.14 -52.32 -19.47
C ASP A 37 -6.74 -52.97 -19.27
N GLY A 38 -6.20 -52.88 -18.02
CA GLY A 38 -5.73 -54.09 -17.28
C GLY A 38 -4.23 -54.30 -16.89
N ALA A 39 -4.03 -54.56 -15.58
CA ALA A 39 -3.08 -55.50 -14.91
C ALA A 39 -1.64 -55.05 -14.49
N ARG A 40 -1.28 -55.01 -13.17
CA ARG A 40 -0.65 -56.03 -12.26
C ARG A 40 0.80 -56.42 -12.65
N GLY A 41 1.85 -56.62 -11.82
CA GLY A 41 2.18 -56.74 -10.39
C GLY A 41 3.58 -57.45 -10.23
N ILE A 42 4.04 -57.77 -8.98
CA ILE A 42 5.15 -58.71 -8.56
C ILE A 42 6.56 -58.06 -8.35
N ILE A 43 7.18 -57.92 -7.14
CA ILE A 43 7.80 -58.80 -6.08
C ILE A 43 9.22 -59.34 -6.36
N ASN A 44 10.18 -59.09 -5.42
CA ASN A 44 11.31 -59.95 -4.92
C ASN A 44 12.39 -59.06 -4.24
N GLN A 45 13.25 -59.45 -3.29
CA GLN A 45 13.33 -60.37 -2.12
C GLN A 45 14.69 -60.07 -1.43
N ASP A 46 14.76 -60.16 -0.08
CA ASP A 46 15.88 -60.04 0.89
C ASP A 46 17.10 -61.01 0.65
N PRO A 47 18.30 -60.96 1.34
CA PRO A 47 18.48 -61.05 2.81
C PRO A 47 19.79 -60.56 3.55
N GLU A 48 19.67 -60.44 4.90
CA GLU A 48 20.59 -60.74 6.05
C GLU A 48 22.09 -60.26 6.05
N LYS A 49 22.80 -59.89 7.15
CA LYS A 49 22.81 -60.33 8.58
C LYS A 49 23.79 -59.46 9.46
N ASN A 50 23.49 -59.33 10.76
CA ASN A 50 24.33 -59.24 11.99
C ASN A 50 25.36 -58.11 12.26
N SER A 51 25.18 -57.33 13.34
CA SER A 51 25.69 -57.60 14.72
C SER A 51 25.56 -56.36 15.65
N GLU A 52 25.36 -56.64 16.95
CA GLU A 52 24.95 -55.75 18.04
C GLU A 52 26.09 -54.91 18.69
N GLU A 53 25.65 -53.89 19.45
CA GLU A 53 26.27 -53.25 20.63
C GLU A 53 27.46 -52.28 20.47
N THR A 54 27.23 -50.96 20.61
CA THR A 54 27.48 -50.18 21.85
C THR A 54 27.29 -48.65 21.66
N LEU A 55 26.39 -48.09 22.48
CA LEU A 55 26.45 -46.83 23.25
C LEU A 55 26.90 -45.48 22.64
N GLU A 56 26.01 -44.50 22.87
CA GLU A 56 26.24 -43.10 23.27
C GLU A 56 26.26 -41.96 22.22
N ASN A 57 25.16 -41.20 22.25
CA ASN A 57 25.04 -39.74 22.09
C ASN A 57 25.76 -39.06 20.91
N LYS A 58 25.01 -38.89 19.82
CA LYS A 58 25.11 -37.73 18.92
C LYS A 58 23.80 -37.60 18.15
N GLU A 59 22.91 -36.70 18.61
CA GLU A 59 21.83 -36.19 17.76
C GLU A 59 22.46 -35.41 16.61
N GLN A 60 22.46 -36.02 15.42
CA GLN A 60 22.82 -35.37 14.18
C GLN A 60 21.67 -34.44 13.77
N PHE A 61 22.00 -33.17 13.54
CA PHE A 61 21.19 -32.23 12.78
C PHE A 61 21.03 -32.78 11.36
N GLU A 62 19.84 -33.26 11.01
CA GLU A 62 19.44 -33.44 9.62
C GLU A 62 19.16 -32.04 9.02
N PHE A 63 20.07 -31.59 8.16
CA PHE A 63 19.78 -30.60 7.15
C PHE A 63 18.82 -31.23 6.15
N MET A 64 17.60 -30.69 6.09
CA MET A 64 16.69 -30.96 4.98
C MET A 64 16.92 -29.86 3.95
N ASP A 65 17.34 -30.26 2.75
CA ASP A 65 17.55 -29.40 1.59
C ASP A 65 16.30 -28.56 1.30
N ASP A 66 16.40 -27.25 1.50
CA ASP A 66 15.47 -26.26 0.94
C ASP A 66 15.93 -25.93 -0.49
N HIS A 67 15.75 -26.87 -1.41
CA HIS A 67 15.62 -26.57 -2.83
C HIS A 67 14.19 -26.89 -3.23
N ASP A 68 13.31 -25.90 -3.07
CA ASP A 68 12.23 -25.61 -4.03
C ASP A 68 11.42 -24.42 -3.51
N VAL A 69 11.59 -23.27 -4.17
CA VAL A 69 10.52 -22.38 -4.66
C VAL A 69 11.16 -21.09 -5.18
N VAL A 70 10.98 -20.88 -6.50
CA VAL A 70 11.37 -19.75 -7.36
C VAL A 70 12.81 -19.75 -7.89
N ASN A 71 13.03 -20.47 -8.99
CA ASN A 71 13.76 -19.93 -10.14
C ASN A 71 13.42 -20.74 -11.41
N GLY A 72 12.56 -20.16 -12.24
CA GLY A 72 12.37 -20.62 -13.63
C GLY A 72 13.17 -19.71 -14.55
N GLY A 73 14.33 -20.17 -15.02
CA GLY A 73 15.16 -19.45 -15.98
C GLY A 73 16.52 -20.10 -16.20
N VAL A 74 16.62 -20.92 -17.24
CA VAL A 74 17.80 -21.66 -17.71
C VAL A 74 18.95 -20.73 -18.11
N ILE A 75 20.14 -20.85 -17.49
CA ILE A 75 21.47 -20.70 -18.14
C ILE A 75 22.52 -21.57 -17.40
N GLY A 76 23.06 -22.57 -18.11
CA GLY A 76 24.46 -23.05 -18.09
C GLY A 76 25.15 -23.43 -16.77
N ASP A 77 25.39 -24.74 -16.62
CA ASP A 77 26.32 -25.38 -15.68
C ASP A 77 27.69 -24.67 -15.56
N GLN A 78 27.97 -24.08 -14.39
CA GLN A 78 29.30 -24.04 -13.78
C GLN A 78 29.16 -24.19 -12.26
N LYS A 79 29.78 -25.23 -11.70
CA LYS A 79 29.83 -25.47 -10.25
C LYS A 79 30.49 -24.27 -9.54
N PRO A 80 29.88 -23.68 -8.49
CA PRO A 80 30.57 -22.66 -7.70
C PRO A 80 31.58 -23.34 -6.76
N GLY A 81 32.82 -22.86 -6.82
CA GLY A 81 33.84 -23.17 -5.81
C GLY A 81 33.52 -22.45 -4.49
N ASN A 82 34.00 -23.01 -3.38
CA ASN A 82 33.79 -22.58 -1.99
C ASN A 82 34.32 -21.16 -1.62
N LEU A 83 34.03 -20.11 -2.39
CA LEU A 83 34.44 -18.72 -2.08
C LEU A 83 33.27 -17.77 -1.77
N ASP A 84 32.01 -18.19 -1.96
CA ASP A 84 30.86 -17.26 -1.92
C ASP A 84 30.13 -17.15 -0.57
N THR A 85 30.53 -17.88 0.48
CA THR A 85 29.75 -17.95 1.74
C THR A 85 29.98 -16.78 2.70
N GLU A 86 31.08 -16.02 2.59
CA GLU A 86 31.33 -14.85 3.44
C GLU A 86 30.75 -13.56 2.84
N GLU A 87 30.86 -13.33 1.53
CA GLU A 87 30.26 -12.16 0.86
C GLU A 87 28.72 -12.19 0.87
N GLU A 88 28.10 -13.37 0.79
CA GLU A 88 26.64 -13.51 0.94
C GLU A 88 26.14 -13.19 2.36
N GLN A 89 26.98 -13.27 3.39
CA GLN A 89 26.62 -12.92 4.76
C GLN A 89 26.73 -11.41 5.06
N GLU A 90 27.55 -10.70 4.28
CA GLU A 90 27.71 -9.24 4.36
C GLU A 90 26.65 -8.47 3.56
N ASN A 91 25.96 -9.11 2.63
CA ASN A 91 25.00 -8.42 1.76
C ASN A 91 23.54 -8.86 1.99
N SER A 92 22.59 -8.07 1.47
CA SER A 92 21.19 -8.47 1.50
C SER A 92 20.97 -9.68 0.57
N PRO A 93 20.14 -10.67 0.97
CA PRO A 93 19.84 -11.85 0.14
C PRO A 93 18.98 -11.52 -1.09
N ILE A 94 18.48 -10.29 -1.21
CA ILE A 94 17.59 -9.86 -2.29
C ILE A 94 18.35 -8.89 -3.20
N ASP A 95 18.52 -9.26 -4.47
CA ASP A 95 19.32 -8.52 -5.45
C ASP A 95 18.86 -7.08 -5.64
N VAL A 96 17.54 -6.86 -5.69
CA VAL A 96 16.98 -5.50 -5.85
C VAL A 96 17.31 -4.61 -4.64
N VAL A 97 17.37 -5.19 -3.44
CA VAL A 97 17.76 -4.46 -2.22
C VAL A 97 19.26 -4.19 -2.24
N ARG A 98 20.08 -5.18 -2.61
CA ARG A 98 21.53 -5.06 -2.79
C ARG A 98 21.92 -3.95 -3.78
N ALA A 99 21.19 -3.82 -4.88
CA ALA A 99 21.45 -2.82 -5.90
C ALA A 99 21.06 -1.38 -5.48
N THR A 100 20.16 -1.23 -4.50
CA THR A 100 19.55 0.07 -4.17
C THR A 100 19.97 0.61 -2.81
N VAL A 101 20.26 -0.27 -1.84
CA VAL A 101 20.54 0.10 -0.44
C VAL A 101 22.02 -0.11 -0.12
N LYS A 102 22.67 0.92 0.44
CA LYS A 102 24.06 0.83 0.88
C LYS A 102 24.22 0.00 2.15
N ILE A 103 25.33 -0.73 2.22
CA ILE A 103 25.74 -1.52 3.40
C ILE A 103 26.52 -0.65 4.41
N THR A 104 26.62 0.66 4.20
CA THR A 104 27.35 1.55 5.12
C THR A 104 26.45 2.63 5.72
N ASP A 105 26.72 2.97 6.98
CA ASP A 105 26.08 4.08 7.67
C ASP A 105 27.04 4.83 8.60
N ASN A 106 26.85 6.15 8.68
CA ASN A 106 27.60 7.03 9.59
C ASN A 106 26.66 7.52 10.71
N PRO A 107 26.80 7.03 11.96
CA PRO A 107 25.94 7.43 13.08
C PRO A 107 26.13 8.86 13.57
N ALA A 108 27.21 9.54 13.18
CA ALA A 108 27.54 10.89 13.66
C ALA A 108 26.76 12.01 12.94
N LEU A 109 26.15 11.72 11.78
CA LEU A 109 25.43 12.72 10.99
C LEU A 109 24.18 13.24 11.75
N PRO A 110 23.99 14.58 11.85
CA PRO A 110 22.83 15.17 12.51
C PRO A 110 21.56 14.90 11.69
N THR A 111 20.43 14.78 12.37
CA THR A 111 19.18 14.33 11.76
C THR A 111 18.03 15.27 12.01
N PHE A 112 17.76 15.55 13.29
CA PHE A 112 16.78 16.51 13.73
C PHE A 112 17.41 17.91 13.80
N THR A 113 17.23 18.70 12.74
CA THR A 113 17.84 20.02 12.61
C THR A 113 16.79 21.07 12.24
N PHE A 114 17.10 22.34 12.49
CA PHE A 114 16.13 23.44 12.28
C PHE A 114 15.60 23.47 10.84
N ARG A 115 16.50 23.32 9.86
CA ARG A 115 16.17 23.14 8.43
C ARG A 115 15.16 22.02 8.18
N ALA A 116 15.31 20.88 8.85
CA ALA A 116 14.47 19.71 8.62
C ALA A 116 13.07 19.94 9.17
N LEU A 117 12.98 20.61 10.32
CA LEU A 117 11.72 21.04 10.90
C LEU A 117 11.01 22.06 10.00
N VAL A 118 11.70 23.12 9.57
CA VAL A 118 11.11 24.20 8.77
C VAL A 118 10.67 23.71 7.39
N LEU A 119 11.56 23.04 6.63
CA LEU A 119 11.20 22.53 5.31
C LEU A 119 10.16 21.41 5.41
N GLY A 120 10.32 20.50 6.37
CA GLY A 120 9.38 19.40 6.58
C GLY A 120 7.97 19.90 6.91
N THR A 121 7.83 20.84 7.85
CA THR A 121 6.54 21.42 8.23
C THR A 121 5.93 22.25 7.10
N LEU A 122 6.71 23.04 6.36
CA LEU A 122 6.24 23.78 5.19
C LEU A 122 5.64 22.84 4.15
N PHE A 123 6.37 21.80 3.76
CA PHE A 123 5.88 20.82 2.79
C PHE A 123 4.72 19.99 3.34
N CYS A 124 4.67 19.70 4.63
CA CYS A 124 3.54 19.05 5.27
C CYS A 124 2.25 19.88 5.17
N ILE A 125 2.32 21.18 5.47
CA ILE A 125 1.16 22.09 5.37
C ILE A 125 0.69 22.21 3.91
N LEU A 126 1.63 22.36 2.98
CA LEU A 126 1.32 22.41 1.55
C LEU A 126 0.69 21.09 1.07
N GLY A 127 1.26 19.95 1.47
CA GLY A 127 0.73 18.63 1.17
C GLY A 127 -0.69 18.46 1.67
N ALA A 128 -0.95 18.83 2.94
CA ALA A 128 -2.27 18.72 3.53
C ALA A 128 -3.30 19.58 2.80
N ALA A 129 -2.96 20.83 2.49
CA ALA A 129 -3.84 21.74 1.76
C ALA A 129 -4.16 21.23 0.35
N VAL A 130 -3.15 20.76 -0.39
CA VAL A 130 -3.31 20.25 -1.75
C VAL A 130 -4.12 18.96 -1.76
N SER A 131 -3.76 17.99 -0.91
CA SER A 131 -4.43 16.69 -0.85
C SER A 131 -5.89 16.81 -0.42
N GLU A 132 -6.19 17.67 0.54
CA GLU A 132 -7.56 17.93 0.97
C GLU A 132 -8.39 18.64 -0.12
N PHE A 133 -7.79 19.60 -0.83
CA PHE A 133 -8.45 20.30 -1.93
C PHE A 133 -8.81 19.35 -3.10
N TYR A 134 -7.94 18.39 -3.41
CA TYR A 134 -8.18 17.42 -4.47
C TYR A 134 -9.07 16.25 -4.04
N TYR A 135 -9.24 16.01 -2.73
CA TYR A 135 -9.99 14.86 -2.21
C TYR A 135 -11.43 14.78 -2.74
N PHE A 136 -12.13 15.91 -2.81
CA PHE A 136 -13.52 15.97 -3.31
C PHE A 136 -13.64 16.17 -4.83
N ARG A 137 -12.53 16.16 -5.57
CA ARG A 137 -12.54 16.31 -7.03
C ARG A 137 -12.59 14.96 -7.73
N SER A 138 -13.36 14.89 -8.81
CA SER A 138 -13.44 13.70 -9.67
C SER A 138 -12.11 13.32 -10.31
N ASN A 139 -11.29 14.31 -10.67
CA ASN A 139 -9.92 14.14 -11.14
C ASN A 139 -8.97 14.70 -10.07
N ALA A 140 -8.62 13.86 -9.09
CA ALA A 140 -7.72 14.22 -8.00
C ALA A 140 -6.25 14.01 -8.40
N LEU A 141 -5.42 15.03 -8.21
CA LEU A 141 -3.97 14.88 -8.26
C LEU A 141 -3.46 14.43 -6.89
N GLN A 142 -2.55 13.48 -6.85
CA GLN A 142 -1.92 13.04 -5.61
C GLN A 142 -0.67 13.86 -5.30
N TYR A 143 -0.52 14.25 -4.04
CA TYR A 143 0.70 14.90 -3.57
C TYR A 143 1.86 13.90 -3.56
N SER A 144 2.88 14.18 -4.36
CA SER A 144 4.02 13.27 -4.55
C SER A 144 5.13 13.51 -3.53
N SER A 145 5.54 12.47 -2.80
CA SER A 145 6.72 12.52 -1.92
C SER A 145 8.04 12.67 -2.72
N PHE A 146 8.06 12.24 -3.98
CA PHE A 146 9.20 12.44 -4.88
C PHE A 146 9.41 13.92 -5.20
N PHE A 147 8.33 14.69 -5.37
CA PHE A 147 8.41 16.14 -5.55
C PHE A 147 9.08 16.81 -4.35
N VAL A 148 8.71 16.41 -3.13
CA VAL A 148 9.35 16.91 -1.90
C VAL A 148 10.84 16.56 -1.90
N THR A 149 11.18 15.32 -2.24
CA THR A 149 12.58 14.85 -2.32
C THR A 149 13.39 15.67 -3.34
N LEU A 150 12.78 16.06 -4.46
CA LEU A 150 13.43 16.85 -5.50
C LEU A 150 13.70 18.29 -5.08
N ILE A 151 12.73 18.95 -4.44
CA ILE A 151 12.82 20.36 -4.08
C ILE A 151 13.55 20.56 -2.74
N ALA A 152 13.42 19.62 -1.80
CA ALA A 152 14.09 19.71 -0.51
C ALA A 152 15.62 19.65 -0.65
N TYR A 153 16.16 19.03 -1.71
CA TYR A 153 17.60 19.01 -1.96
C TYR A 153 18.23 20.38 -2.23
N PRO A 154 17.84 21.13 -3.28
CA PRO A 154 18.39 22.47 -3.54
C PRO A 154 18.04 23.47 -2.43
N LEU A 155 16.83 23.41 -1.85
CA LEU A 155 16.47 24.27 -0.71
C LEU A 155 17.31 23.94 0.52
N GLY A 156 17.53 22.66 0.82
CA GLY A 156 18.42 22.23 1.89
C GLY A 156 19.83 22.79 1.70
N ASN A 157 20.42 22.61 0.53
CA ASN A 157 21.74 23.15 0.20
C ASN A 157 21.80 24.69 0.23
N PHE A 158 20.73 25.37 -0.16
CA PHE A 158 20.64 26.82 -0.04
C PHE A 158 20.62 27.27 1.42
N LEU A 159 19.74 26.67 2.24
CA LEU A 159 19.68 26.97 3.67
C LEU A 159 20.99 26.65 4.38
N SER A 160 21.83 25.72 3.89
CA SER A 160 23.07 25.33 4.58
C SER A 160 24.18 26.34 4.38
N ARG A 161 24.05 27.14 3.32
CA ARG A 161 24.95 28.27 3.04
C ARG A 161 24.47 29.56 3.70
N VAL A 162 23.16 29.74 3.85
CA VAL A 162 22.55 30.97 4.39
C VAL A 162 22.43 30.96 5.92
N LEU A 163 22.12 29.82 6.53
CA LEU A 163 21.90 29.74 7.97
C LEU A 163 23.21 29.88 8.76
N THR A 164 23.14 30.62 9.86
CA THR A 164 24.30 30.86 10.73
C THR A 164 24.68 29.60 11.52
N CYS A 165 25.98 29.31 11.56
CA CYS A 165 26.57 28.25 12.41
C CYS A 165 26.76 28.69 13.88
N ARG A 166 26.18 29.84 14.26
CA ARG A 166 26.33 30.40 15.61
C ARG A 166 25.61 29.48 16.61
N LYS A 167 26.31 29.09 17.67
CA LYS A 167 25.72 28.40 18.81
C LYS A 167 24.94 29.41 19.65
N TRP A 168 23.64 29.18 19.78
CA TRP A 168 22.75 29.95 20.63
C TRP A 168 22.53 29.16 21.92
N ARG A 169 22.69 29.81 23.06
CA ARG A 169 22.47 29.20 24.37
C ARG A 169 21.23 29.84 25.00
N ILE A 170 20.15 29.07 25.11
CA ILE A 170 18.94 29.46 25.84
C ILE A 170 18.91 28.60 27.11
N PHE A 171 19.08 29.25 28.27
CA PHE A 171 19.27 28.58 29.57
C PHE A 171 20.40 27.52 29.54
N ARG A 172 20.07 26.26 29.84
CA ARG A 172 21.00 25.11 29.81
C ARG A 172 21.10 24.43 28.44
N TRP A 173 20.40 24.92 27.42
CA TRP A 173 20.31 24.29 26.11
C TRP A 173 21.13 25.06 25.08
N GLU A 174 22.07 24.38 24.42
CA GLU A 174 22.80 24.90 23.28
C GLU A 174 22.22 24.35 21.99
N PHE A 175 21.82 25.22 21.06
CA PHE A 175 21.38 24.82 19.73
C PHE A 175 22.06 25.66 18.66
N THR A 176 22.25 25.06 17.48
CA THR A 176 22.74 25.74 16.28
C THR A 176 21.66 25.66 15.22
N LEU A 177 21.46 26.75 14.47
CA LEU A 177 20.56 26.76 13.32
C LEU A 177 21.15 25.97 12.14
N ASN A 178 22.48 25.86 12.09
CA ASN A 178 23.20 25.14 11.06
C ASN A 178 24.28 24.24 11.69
N PRO A 179 24.00 22.95 11.89
CA PRO A 179 24.95 22.01 12.49
C PRO A 179 26.01 21.49 11.50
N GLY A 180 25.81 21.67 10.20
CA GLY A 180 26.75 21.18 9.19
C GLY A 180 26.17 21.22 7.76
N PRO A 181 26.88 20.65 6.78
CA PRO A 181 26.36 20.53 5.42
C PRO A 181 25.08 19.69 5.40
N PHE A 182 24.22 19.96 4.41
CA PHE A 182 22.97 19.24 4.26
C PHE A 182 23.24 17.76 3.97
N ASN A 183 22.64 16.88 4.75
CA ASN A 183 22.94 15.45 4.66
C ASN A 183 21.72 14.60 4.29
N ILE A 184 21.98 13.35 3.90
CA ILE A 184 20.95 12.39 3.48
C ILE A 184 19.89 12.14 4.57
N LYS A 185 20.26 12.17 5.86
CA LYS A 185 19.35 11.87 6.97
C LYS A 185 18.39 13.02 7.26
N GLU A 186 18.88 14.26 7.23
CA GLU A 186 18.05 15.46 7.28
C GLU A 186 17.09 15.50 6.09
N HIS A 187 17.59 15.17 4.89
CA HIS A 187 16.76 15.12 3.69
C HIS A 187 15.64 14.09 3.82
N CYS A 188 15.97 12.89 4.30
CA CYS A 188 15.00 11.83 4.51
C CYS A 188 13.94 12.23 5.57
N LEU A 189 14.36 12.89 6.66
CA LEU A 189 13.44 13.38 7.70
C LEU A 189 12.47 14.44 7.16
N ILE A 190 12.91 15.35 6.27
CA ILE A 190 12.04 16.35 5.63
C ILE A 190 10.92 15.65 4.85
N VAL A 191 11.29 14.68 4.02
CA VAL A 191 10.33 13.96 3.16
C VAL A 191 9.31 13.19 3.99
N ILE A 192 9.74 12.64 5.13
CA ILE A 192 8.80 12.02 6.06
C ILE A 192 7.85 13.05 6.61
N ILE A 193 8.33 14.10 7.28
CA ILE A 193 7.42 15.09 7.88
C ILE A 193 6.42 15.58 6.82
N ALA A 194 6.87 15.86 5.60
CA ALA A 194 6.00 16.22 4.49
C ALA A 194 4.97 15.15 4.12
N SER A 195 5.34 13.87 4.13
CA SER A 195 4.41 12.77 3.81
C SER A 195 3.29 12.59 4.84
N SER A 196 3.38 13.14 6.06
CA SER A 196 2.26 13.07 7.05
C SER A 196 1.08 13.88 6.62
N GLY A 197 1.32 15.03 5.98
CA GLY A 197 0.28 15.83 5.37
C GLY A 197 -0.03 15.41 3.92
N GLY A 198 0.72 14.49 3.33
CA GLY A 198 0.63 14.18 1.90
C GLY A 198 -0.65 13.46 1.47
N VAL A 199 -1.44 12.93 2.40
CA VAL A 199 -2.68 12.19 2.11
C VAL A 199 -3.82 12.79 2.92
N SER A 200 -4.97 13.00 2.28
CA SER A 200 -6.17 13.46 2.98
C SER A 200 -6.64 12.40 4.00
N ALA A 201 -7.09 12.86 5.16
CA ALA A 201 -7.50 11.98 6.24
C ALA A 201 -8.83 11.31 5.87
N TYR A 202 -8.89 9.98 5.95
CA TYR A 202 -10.10 9.22 5.65
C TYR A 202 -11.30 9.64 6.53
N GLY A 203 -11.04 10.13 7.75
CA GLY A 203 -12.07 10.67 8.64
C GLY A 203 -12.80 11.90 8.09
N THR A 204 -12.25 12.59 7.08
CA THR A 204 -12.94 13.69 6.40
C THR A 204 -14.23 13.20 5.74
N ASP A 205 -14.29 11.95 5.23
CA ASP A 205 -15.54 11.37 4.71
C ASP A 205 -16.64 11.37 5.76
N ILE A 206 -16.31 11.07 7.02
CA ILE A 206 -17.30 11.06 8.11
C ILE A 206 -17.86 12.46 8.31
N LEU A 207 -16.98 13.47 8.36
CA LEU A 207 -17.38 14.87 8.55
C LEU A 207 -18.24 15.36 7.39
N ALA A 208 -17.84 15.05 6.15
CA ALA A 208 -18.59 15.39 4.95
C ALA A 208 -19.96 14.70 4.93
N VAL A 209 -20.04 13.42 5.31
CA VAL A 209 -21.31 12.70 5.37
C VAL A 209 -22.22 13.26 6.44
N GLN A 210 -21.69 13.57 7.63
CA GLN A 210 -22.46 14.15 8.73
C GLN A 210 -23.04 15.51 8.37
N ASP A 211 -22.26 16.40 7.75
CA ASP A 211 -22.70 17.74 7.39
C ASP A 211 -23.61 17.73 6.14
N LEU A 212 -23.23 17.01 5.09
CA LEU A 212 -23.95 17.04 3.82
C LEU A 212 -25.26 16.25 3.88
N TYR A 213 -25.25 15.03 4.43
CA TYR A 213 -26.39 14.11 4.38
C TYR A 213 -27.20 14.07 5.68
N TYR A 214 -26.55 14.13 6.84
CA TYR A 214 -27.24 14.00 8.14
C TYR A 214 -27.54 15.34 8.83
N LYS A 215 -27.03 16.45 8.30
CA LYS A 215 -27.18 17.81 8.86
C LYS A 215 -26.77 17.90 10.35
N GLN A 216 -25.76 17.12 10.72
CA GLN A 216 -25.20 17.08 12.07
C GLN A 216 -23.82 17.73 12.09
N ASN A 217 -23.63 18.67 13.00
CA ASN A 217 -22.35 19.37 13.19
C ASN A 217 -21.61 18.81 14.39
N LEU A 218 -20.41 18.27 14.16
CA LEU A 218 -19.52 17.80 15.22
C LEU A 218 -18.82 18.95 15.97
N GLY A 219 -18.82 20.14 15.38
CA GLY A 219 -18.09 21.31 15.88
C GLY A 219 -16.58 21.21 15.63
N PRO A 220 -15.85 22.34 15.66
CA PRO A 220 -14.43 22.38 15.25
C PRO A 220 -13.53 21.46 16.10
N LEU A 221 -13.72 21.47 17.42
CA LEU A 221 -12.92 20.65 18.34
C LEU A 221 -13.19 19.15 18.12
N GLY A 222 -14.45 18.76 17.96
CA GLY A 222 -14.82 17.37 17.70
C GLY A 222 -14.21 16.85 16.40
N SER A 223 -14.26 17.66 15.33
CA SER A 223 -13.64 17.32 14.05
C SER A 223 -12.13 17.17 14.16
N ILE A 224 -11.43 18.08 14.83
CA ILE A 224 -9.97 17.99 15.02
C ILE A 224 -9.61 16.75 15.83
N LEU A 225 -10.32 16.48 16.92
CA LEU A 225 -10.05 15.30 17.76
C LEU A 225 -10.39 13.99 17.04
N LEU A 226 -11.44 13.95 16.20
CA LEU A 226 -11.77 12.79 15.37
C LEU A 226 -10.65 12.50 14.36
N LEU A 227 -10.23 13.52 13.61
CA LEU A 227 -9.16 13.38 12.62
C LEU A 227 -7.82 13.03 13.27
N LEU A 228 -7.46 13.70 14.37
CA LEU A 228 -6.20 13.46 15.06
C LEU A 228 -6.15 12.04 15.65
N SER A 229 -7.21 11.64 16.36
CA SER A 229 -7.25 10.33 17.00
C SER A 229 -7.23 9.20 15.96
N THR A 230 -7.97 9.37 14.85
CA THR A 230 -7.97 8.37 13.78
C THR A 230 -6.62 8.23 13.08
N GLN A 231 -5.88 9.32 12.86
CA GLN A 231 -4.55 9.21 12.25
C GLN A 231 -3.49 8.68 13.22
N CYS A 232 -3.57 9.04 14.51
CA CYS A 232 -2.55 8.69 15.49
C CYS A 232 -2.70 7.30 16.12
N LEU A 233 -3.89 6.69 16.12
CA LEU A 233 -4.10 5.37 16.73
C LEU A 233 -3.24 4.28 16.07
N GLY A 234 -3.07 4.35 14.74
CA GLY A 234 -2.18 3.45 13.99
C GLY A 234 -0.71 3.54 14.40
N TYR A 235 -0.23 4.71 14.83
CA TYR A 235 1.16 4.88 15.29
C TYR A 235 1.42 4.13 16.59
N GLY A 236 0.42 4.00 17.46
CA GLY A 236 0.53 3.23 18.70
C GLY A 236 0.73 1.74 18.45
N ILE A 237 0.03 1.18 17.46
CA ILE A 237 0.11 -0.25 17.12
C ILE A 237 1.38 -0.59 16.32
N ALA A 238 1.93 0.40 15.61
CA ALA A 238 3.12 0.27 14.77
C ALA A 238 4.34 -0.39 15.46
N GLY A 239 4.53 -0.07 16.75
CA GLY A 239 5.62 -0.61 17.56
C GLY A 239 5.55 -2.13 17.75
N PHE A 240 4.35 -2.70 17.74
CA PHE A 240 4.13 -4.14 17.87
C PHE A 240 4.50 -4.87 16.58
N PHE A 241 4.09 -4.34 15.43
CA PHE A 241 4.29 -5.00 14.13
C PHE A 241 5.68 -4.82 13.52
N ARG A 242 6.50 -3.90 14.03
CA ARG A 242 7.89 -3.71 13.52
C ARG A 242 8.70 -5.00 13.58
N THR A 243 8.45 -5.85 14.59
CA THR A 243 9.19 -7.10 14.76
C THR A 243 8.96 -8.07 13.60
N TYR A 244 7.74 -8.07 13.08
CA TYR A 244 7.29 -9.00 12.04
C TYR A 244 7.43 -8.43 10.63
N LEU A 245 7.22 -7.12 10.45
CA LEU A 245 7.10 -6.50 9.13
C LEU A 245 8.33 -5.68 8.70
N VAL A 246 9.24 -5.37 9.64
CA VAL A 246 10.43 -4.54 9.36
C VAL A 246 11.71 -5.35 9.45
N TYR A 247 11.90 -6.16 10.49
CA TYR A 247 13.18 -6.85 10.72
C TYR A 247 13.52 -7.99 9.76
N PRO A 248 12.58 -8.86 9.32
CA PRO A 248 12.90 -10.00 8.45
C PRO A 248 13.33 -9.57 7.05
N ALA A 249 14.37 -10.17 6.46
CA ALA A 249 14.88 -9.79 5.15
C ALA A 249 13.85 -9.92 4.01
N THR A 250 12.92 -10.88 4.12
CA THR A 250 11.87 -11.17 3.14
C THR A 250 10.86 -10.04 2.91
N MET A 251 10.75 -9.10 3.86
CA MET A 251 9.77 -7.99 3.80
C MET A 251 10.34 -6.80 2.99
N ILE A 252 10.32 -6.86 1.66
CA ILE A 252 11.06 -5.92 0.79
C ILE A 252 10.55 -4.47 0.87
N TRP A 253 9.24 -4.28 0.90
CA TRP A 253 8.55 -2.99 0.69
C TRP A 253 8.96 -2.35 -0.66
N PRO A 254 8.43 -2.84 -1.79
CA PRO A 254 8.93 -2.44 -3.11
C PRO A 254 8.73 -0.97 -3.47
N SER A 255 7.64 -0.34 -2.99
CA SER A 255 7.30 1.08 -3.25
C SER A 255 8.29 2.12 -2.72
N THR A 256 9.35 1.66 -2.05
CA THR A 256 10.17 2.43 -1.12
C THR A 256 11.61 2.49 -1.62
N LEU A 257 12.00 1.47 -2.40
CA LEU A 257 13.27 1.37 -3.09
C LEU A 257 13.52 2.54 -4.05
N PRO A 258 12.54 3.05 -4.82
CA PRO A 258 12.77 4.22 -5.68
C PRO A 258 13.18 5.47 -4.88
N SER A 259 12.59 5.68 -3.69
CA SER A 259 12.97 6.79 -2.82
C SER A 259 14.39 6.63 -2.28
N VAL A 260 14.80 5.41 -1.88
CA VAL A 260 16.19 5.12 -1.45
C VAL A 260 17.19 5.47 -2.55
N THR A 261 16.94 4.96 -3.75
CA THR A 261 17.82 5.17 -4.91
C THR A 261 17.95 6.66 -5.23
N LEU A 262 16.85 7.41 -5.12
CA LEU A 262 16.85 8.85 -5.34
C LEU A 262 17.67 9.60 -4.27
N PHE A 263 17.52 9.26 -2.99
CA PHE A 263 18.34 9.85 -1.92
C PHE A 263 19.83 9.57 -2.11
N ASN A 264 20.18 8.33 -2.46
CA ASN A 264 21.57 7.95 -2.74
C ASN A 264 22.12 8.74 -3.93
N THR A 265 21.34 8.88 -5.01
CA THR A 265 21.75 9.62 -6.22
C THR A 265 22.05 11.10 -5.92
N PHE A 266 21.23 11.76 -5.10
CA PHE A 266 21.47 13.16 -4.72
C PHE A 266 22.75 13.33 -3.91
N HIS A 267 22.95 12.49 -2.89
CA HIS A 267 24.05 12.64 -1.93
C HIS A 267 25.35 11.90 -2.34
N GLU A 268 25.33 11.08 -3.40
CA GLU A 268 26.54 10.49 -4.02
C GLU A 268 27.32 11.49 -4.87
N THR A 269 26.63 12.45 -5.47
CA THR A 269 27.26 13.44 -6.35
C THR A 269 28.16 14.39 -5.55
N ASP A 270 27.92 14.57 -4.24
CA ASP A 270 28.80 15.35 -3.38
C ASP A 270 30.19 14.71 -3.24
N ALA A 271 30.34 13.39 -3.24
CA ALA A 271 31.67 12.77 -3.21
C ALA A 271 32.47 13.05 -4.49
N TYR A 272 31.79 13.09 -5.64
CA TYR A 272 32.40 13.38 -6.94
C TYR A 272 32.69 14.88 -7.14
N LEU A 273 31.90 15.77 -6.54
CA LEU A 273 32.07 17.23 -6.62
C LEU A 273 33.05 17.79 -5.57
N THR A 274 33.30 17.08 -4.47
CA THR A 274 34.24 17.51 -3.42
C THR A 274 35.70 17.17 -3.75
N GLY A 275 35.96 16.49 -4.87
CA GLY A 275 37.30 16.36 -5.45
C GLY A 275 38.29 15.48 -4.67
N ASP A 276 37.83 14.64 -3.75
CA ASP A 276 38.71 13.70 -3.05
C ASP A 276 38.84 12.41 -3.87
N HIS A 277 39.67 12.46 -4.91
CA HIS A 277 39.98 11.35 -5.83
C HIS A 277 40.79 10.21 -5.17
N THR A 278 40.99 10.24 -3.85
CA THR A 278 41.88 9.31 -3.15
C THR A 278 41.23 7.97 -2.77
N MET A 279 39.92 7.80 -2.99
CA MET A 279 39.17 6.60 -2.56
C MET A 279 38.39 5.87 -3.66
N LEU A 280 38.66 6.13 -4.95
CA LEU A 280 38.02 5.40 -6.05
C LEU A 280 38.99 4.32 -6.56
N THR A 281 38.53 3.07 -6.60
CA THR A 281 39.28 2.01 -7.30
C THR A 281 39.26 2.29 -8.81
N PRO A 282 40.30 1.92 -9.57
CA PRO A 282 40.42 2.23 -11.00
C PRO A 282 39.22 1.76 -11.84
N GLU A 283 38.56 0.68 -11.42
CA GLU A 283 37.35 0.16 -12.08
C GLU A 283 36.14 1.07 -11.87
N GLN A 284 35.97 1.67 -10.69
CA GLN A 284 34.85 2.56 -10.38
C GLN A 284 34.92 3.88 -11.16
N GLU A 285 36.13 4.38 -11.47
CA GLU A 285 36.31 5.51 -12.40
C GLU A 285 35.85 5.18 -13.82
N ILE A 286 36.14 3.96 -14.31
CA ILE A 286 35.77 3.52 -15.67
C ILE A 286 34.25 3.34 -15.79
N TYR A 287 33.58 2.81 -14.77
CA TYR A 287 32.12 2.69 -14.75
C TYR A 287 31.42 4.05 -14.59
N ALA A 288 31.98 4.97 -13.79
CA ALA A 288 31.48 6.34 -13.66
C ALA A 288 31.67 7.17 -14.94
N ALA A 289 32.71 6.89 -15.73
CA ALA A 289 33.02 7.58 -16.97
C ALA A 289 32.16 7.16 -18.18
N ARG A 290 31.48 6.02 -18.13
CA ARG A 290 30.78 5.42 -19.29
C ARG A 290 29.29 5.73 -19.42
N GLY A 291 28.69 6.50 -18.50
CA GLY A 291 27.28 6.93 -18.60
C GLY A 291 27.10 8.42 -18.33
N PRO A 292 25.99 9.05 -18.75
CA PRO A 292 25.61 10.34 -18.16
C PRO A 292 25.56 10.14 -16.64
N SER A 293 26.09 11.09 -15.86
CA SER A 293 25.93 11.04 -14.39
C SER A 293 24.45 10.74 -14.07
N ARG A 294 24.16 9.94 -13.05
CA ARG A 294 22.78 9.54 -12.69
C ARG A 294 21.81 10.74 -12.68
N MET A 295 22.32 11.91 -12.27
CA MET A 295 21.63 13.20 -12.33
C MET A 295 21.35 13.72 -13.76
N ARG A 296 22.30 13.62 -14.70
CA ARG A 296 22.08 13.99 -16.12
C ARG A 296 21.01 13.12 -16.75
N PHE A 297 21.04 11.81 -16.52
CA PHE A 297 19.98 10.91 -17.00
C PHE A 297 18.62 11.28 -16.41
N PHE A 298 18.56 11.51 -15.08
CA PHE A 298 17.36 11.98 -14.41
C PHE A 298 16.80 13.27 -15.04
N MET A 299 17.65 14.27 -15.30
CA MET A 299 17.22 15.53 -15.92
C MET A 299 16.71 15.36 -17.35
N ILE A 300 17.34 14.48 -18.15
CA ILE A 300 16.87 14.18 -19.51
C ILE A 300 15.47 13.56 -19.46
N VAL A 301 15.27 12.54 -18.62
CA VAL A 301 13.98 11.87 -18.47
C VAL A 301 12.93 12.83 -17.91
N PHE A 302 13.28 13.63 -16.91
CA PHE A 302 12.37 14.63 -16.33
C PHE A 302 11.85 15.63 -17.38
N VAL A 303 12.74 16.20 -18.20
CA VAL A 303 12.34 17.13 -19.26
C VAL A 303 11.54 16.41 -20.35
N ALA A 304 11.95 15.20 -20.76
CA ALA A 304 11.23 14.42 -21.75
C ALA A 304 9.80 14.08 -21.30
N THR A 305 9.63 13.60 -20.05
CA THR A 305 8.32 13.31 -19.47
C THR A 305 7.50 14.57 -19.27
N PHE A 306 8.09 15.69 -18.83
CA PHE A 306 7.40 16.97 -18.71
C PHE A 306 6.83 17.45 -20.06
N LEU A 307 7.61 17.35 -21.13
CA LEU A 307 7.16 17.70 -22.48
C LEU A 307 6.14 16.69 -23.02
N TYR A 308 6.31 15.40 -22.73
CA TYR A 308 5.39 14.35 -23.14
C TYR A 308 4.03 14.50 -22.48
N GLU A 309 3.96 14.76 -21.18
CA GLU A 309 2.72 14.89 -20.41
C GLU A 309 1.82 16.04 -20.87
N LEU A 310 2.38 17.05 -21.56
CA LEU A 310 1.57 18.09 -22.22
C LEU A 310 0.63 17.50 -23.30
N PHE A 311 1.00 16.37 -23.90
CA PHE A 311 0.18 15.70 -24.91
C PHE A 311 -1.06 15.04 -24.31
N PRO A 312 -0.97 14.02 -23.42
CA PRO A 312 -2.15 13.38 -22.85
C PRO A 312 -2.96 14.32 -21.94
N LEU A 313 -2.35 15.33 -21.30
CA LEU A 313 -3.10 16.21 -20.39
C LEU A 313 -3.80 17.38 -21.09
N PHE A 314 -3.27 17.88 -22.21
CA PHE A 314 -3.79 19.11 -22.83
C PHE A 314 -4.02 18.98 -24.34
N LEU A 315 -3.02 18.57 -25.12
CA LEU A 315 -3.12 18.62 -26.59
C LEU A 315 -3.99 17.50 -27.17
N MET A 316 -3.88 16.27 -26.63
CA MET A 316 -4.57 15.09 -27.11
C MET A 316 -4.99 14.17 -25.95
N PRO A 317 -6.05 14.52 -25.20
CA PRO A 317 -6.57 13.72 -24.08
C PRO A 317 -6.95 12.28 -24.41
N VAL A 318 -7.20 12.00 -25.70
CA VAL A 318 -7.48 10.65 -26.20
C VAL A 318 -6.34 9.66 -25.90
N LEU A 319 -5.08 10.14 -25.76
CA LEU A 319 -3.93 9.30 -25.37
C LEU A 319 -4.08 8.68 -23.98
N SER A 320 -4.86 9.28 -23.08
CA SER A 320 -5.12 8.71 -21.74
C SER A 320 -5.98 7.45 -21.79
N SER A 321 -6.78 7.27 -22.84
CA SER A 321 -7.73 6.15 -22.96
C SER A 321 -8.02 5.82 -24.43
N LEU A 322 -7.13 5.07 -25.07
CA LEU A 322 -7.35 4.51 -26.41
C LEU A 322 -8.18 3.21 -26.29
N ALA A 323 -9.50 3.37 -26.31
CA ALA A 323 -10.43 2.27 -26.29
C ALA A 323 -10.49 1.59 -27.68
N VAL A 324 -9.64 0.58 -27.91
CA VAL A 324 -9.48 -0.08 -29.22
C VAL A 324 -10.82 -0.64 -29.72
N LEU A 325 -11.61 -1.26 -28.83
CA LEU A 325 -12.93 -1.77 -29.20
C LEU A 325 -13.90 -0.68 -29.64
N CYS A 326 -13.90 0.48 -28.98
CA CYS A 326 -14.74 1.62 -29.37
C CYS A 326 -14.35 2.19 -30.74
N LEU A 327 -13.04 2.20 -31.04
CA LEU A 327 -12.53 2.66 -32.34
C LEU A 327 -12.90 1.72 -33.48
N ILE A 328 -12.87 0.40 -33.24
CA ILE A 328 -13.22 -0.62 -34.25
C ILE A 328 -14.74 -0.67 -34.48
N GLY A 329 -15.54 -0.63 -33.40
CA GLY A 329 -16.99 -0.78 -33.49
C GLY A 329 -17.74 0.46 -33.96
N GLY A 330 -17.09 1.63 -33.93
CA GLY A 330 -17.70 2.91 -34.28
C GLY A 330 -18.68 3.45 -33.22
N PRO A 331 -19.17 4.69 -33.39
CA PRO A 331 -19.93 5.41 -32.36
C PRO A 331 -21.32 4.82 -32.07
N ASN A 332 -21.89 4.04 -32.99
CA ASN A 332 -23.28 3.55 -32.88
C ASN A 332 -23.41 2.13 -32.30
N ASN A 333 -22.30 1.42 -32.08
CA ASN A 333 -22.37 0.05 -31.59
C ASN A 333 -22.36 0.03 -30.05
N PHE A 334 -23.53 -0.29 -29.49
CA PHE A 334 -23.74 -0.38 -28.05
C PHE A 334 -22.76 -1.35 -27.37
N TYR A 335 -22.48 -2.51 -27.98
CA TYR A 335 -21.66 -3.56 -27.37
C TYR A 335 -20.20 -3.13 -27.26
N THR A 336 -19.63 -2.61 -28.35
CA THR A 336 -18.22 -2.19 -28.37
C THR A 336 -17.97 -0.94 -27.53
N ASN A 337 -18.94 -0.03 -27.47
CA ASN A 337 -18.84 1.18 -26.66
C ASN A 337 -18.88 0.88 -25.16
N ASN A 338 -19.80 0.00 -24.76
CA ASN A 338 -19.93 -0.38 -23.35
C ASN A 338 -18.84 -1.35 -22.88
N LEU A 339 -18.33 -2.22 -23.75
CA LEU A 339 -17.25 -3.12 -23.37
C LEU A 339 -15.89 -2.43 -23.38
N GLY A 340 -15.64 -1.55 -24.37
CA GLY A 340 -14.34 -0.92 -24.59
C GLY A 340 -14.08 0.35 -23.78
N SER A 341 -15.12 1.12 -23.43
CA SER A 341 -14.93 2.39 -22.73
C SER A 341 -14.42 2.16 -21.31
N ALA A 342 -13.34 2.83 -20.91
CA ALA A 342 -12.84 2.75 -19.52
C ALA A 342 -13.59 3.66 -18.54
N PHE A 343 -14.22 4.74 -19.01
CA PHE A 343 -14.92 5.69 -18.15
C PHE A 343 -16.38 5.29 -17.87
N LYS A 344 -17.04 4.67 -18.86
CA LYS A 344 -18.47 4.33 -18.80
C LYS A 344 -18.76 2.83 -18.97
N GLY A 345 -17.72 2.04 -19.22
CA GLY A 345 -17.81 0.64 -19.60
C GLY A 345 -16.81 -0.23 -18.85
N SER A 346 -16.64 -1.46 -19.31
CA SER A 346 -15.71 -2.44 -18.69
C SER A 346 -14.23 -2.22 -19.04
N GLY A 347 -13.89 -1.31 -19.96
CA GLY A 347 -12.51 -0.99 -20.32
C GLY A 347 -11.71 -2.12 -20.99
N ILE A 348 -12.38 -3.07 -21.66
CA ILE A 348 -11.73 -4.19 -22.35
C ILE A 348 -10.88 -3.63 -23.51
N LEU A 349 -9.61 -4.01 -23.54
CA LEU A 349 -8.62 -3.53 -24.53
C LEU A 349 -8.51 -2.00 -24.59
N ASN A 350 -8.66 -1.31 -23.46
CA ASN A 350 -8.32 0.10 -23.37
C ASN A 350 -6.83 0.28 -23.08
N ILE A 351 -6.14 1.05 -23.92
CA ILE A 351 -4.70 1.31 -23.80
C ILE A 351 -4.50 2.77 -23.41
N GLY A 352 -3.88 3.02 -22.25
CA GLY A 352 -3.45 4.35 -21.85
C GLY A 352 -1.98 4.56 -22.18
N LEU A 353 -1.65 5.61 -22.95
CA LEU A 353 -0.27 6.06 -23.20
C LEU A 353 0.17 7.17 -22.24
N ASP A 354 -0.76 7.71 -21.45
CA ASP A 354 -0.51 8.64 -20.35
C ASP A 354 0.23 7.94 -19.19
N TRP A 355 1.35 8.53 -18.74
CA TRP A 355 2.12 7.96 -17.62
C TRP A 355 1.35 7.99 -16.31
N ASN A 356 0.43 8.92 -16.11
CA ASN A 356 -0.44 8.95 -14.93
C ASN A 356 -1.33 7.69 -14.88
N VAL A 357 -1.84 7.25 -16.03
CA VAL A 357 -2.64 6.03 -16.14
C VAL A 357 -1.77 4.78 -16.06
N ALA A 358 -0.68 4.73 -16.83
CA ALA A 358 0.22 3.58 -16.86
C ALA A 358 0.98 3.37 -15.54
N GLY A 359 1.33 4.46 -14.85
CA GLY A 359 2.06 4.48 -13.59
C GLY A 359 1.20 4.27 -12.35
N ALA A 360 -0.14 4.27 -12.47
CA ALA A 360 -1.07 4.21 -11.34
C ALA A 360 -0.86 2.99 -10.42
N THR A 361 -0.39 1.87 -10.97
CA THR A 361 -0.13 0.62 -10.22
C THR A 361 1.33 0.48 -9.76
N GLY A 362 2.18 1.47 -10.04
CA GLY A 362 3.61 1.44 -9.71
C GLY A 362 4.38 0.31 -10.41
N PRO A 363 4.23 0.10 -11.74
CA PRO A 363 4.77 -1.07 -12.42
C PRO A 363 6.31 -1.15 -12.44
N LEU A 364 7.02 -0.05 -12.16
CA LEU A 364 8.48 -0.05 -12.15
C LEU A 364 9.10 -0.63 -10.88
N TYR A 365 8.35 -0.65 -9.77
CA TYR A 365 8.86 -1.12 -8.48
C TYR A 365 8.10 -2.34 -7.96
N THR A 366 6.85 -2.55 -8.38
CA THR A 366 6.08 -3.73 -7.99
C THR A 366 6.71 -4.99 -8.62
N PRO A 367 6.91 -6.09 -7.88
CA PRO A 367 7.48 -7.32 -8.44
C PRO A 367 6.66 -7.86 -9.62
N TRP A 368 7.34 -8.40 -10.64
CA TRP A 368 6.69 -8.87 -11.87
C TRP A 368 5.57 -9.89 -11.61
N TRP A 369 5.84 -10.90 -10.78
CA TRP A 369 4.85 -11.92 -10.43
C TRP A 369 3.59 -11.33 -9.78
N ALA A 370 3.74 -10.28 -8.97
CA ALA A 370 2.61 -9.63 -8.30
C ALA A 370 1.75 -8.86 -9.30
N GLN A 371 2.39 -8.20 -10.27
CA GLN A 371 1.69 -7.53 -11.36
C GLN A 371 0.91 -8.50 -12.23
N VAL A 372 1.55 -9.61 -12.64
CA VAL A 372 0.89 -10.65 -13.45
C VAL A 372 -0.35 -11.19 -12.75
N ASN A 373 -0.25 -11.51 -11.46
CA ASN A 373 -1.41 -11.97 -10.67
C ASN A 373 -2.52 -10.92 -10.63
N LEU A 374 -2.19 -9.65 -10.43
CA LEU A 374 -3.17 -8.55 -10.42
C LEU A 374 -3.87 -8.41 -11.77
N TYR A 375 -3.12 -8.42 -12.88
CA TYR A 375 -3.67 -8.28 -14.22
C TYR A 375 -4.47 -9.50 -14.67
N ILE A 376 -4.01 -10.73 -14.38
CA ILE A 376 -4.79 -11.95 -14.64
C ILE A 376 -6.11 -11.91 -13.86
N GLY A 377 -6.08 -11.52 -12.58
CA GLY A 377 -7.28 -11.34 -11.78
C GLY A 377 -8.24 -10.31 -12.37
N ALA A 378 -7.72 -9.17 -12.84
CA ALA A 378 -8.50 -8.15 -13.52
C ALA A 378 -9.12 -8.64 -14.84
N ILE A 379 -8.36 -9.38 -15.66
CA ILE A 379 -8.85 -9.96 -16.92
C ILE A 379 -9.99 -10.96 -16.63
N ILE A 380 -9.78 -11.88 -15.69
CA ILE A 380 -10.82 -12.88 -15.36
C ILE A 380 -12.09 -12.21 -14.84
N MET A 381 -11.96 -11.28 -13.87
CA MET A 381 -13.12 -10.68 -13.22
C MET A 381 -13.83 -9.63 -14.09
N ILE A 382 -13.07 -8.75 -14.75
CA ILE A 382 -13.62 -7.62 -15.50
C ILE A 382 -13.87 -7.97 -16.96
N TRP A 383 -13.00 -8.74 -17.62
CA TRP A 383 -13.13 -9.01 -19.06
C TRP A 383 -13.94 -10.28 -19.36
N ILE A 384 -14.00 -11.24 -18.43
CA ILE A 384 -14.73 -12.50 -18.62
C ILE A 384 -16.00 -12.51 -17.77
N ILE A 385 -15.88 -12.48 -16.44
CA ILE A 385 -17.02 -12.68 -15.54
C ILE A 385 -18.01 -11.50 -15.60
N GLY A 386 -17.53 -10.26 -15.58
CA GLY A 386 -18.39 -9.07 -15.66
C GLY A 386 -19.33 -9.06 -16.88
N PRO A 387 -18.81 -9.22 -18.11
CA PRO A 387 -19.61 -9.35 -19.31
C PRO A 387 -20.54 -10.56 -19.30
N LEU A 388 -20.11 -11.73 -18.81
CA LEU A 388 -20.96 -12.91 -18.70
C LEU A 388 -22.19 -12.65 -17.80
N ILE A 389 -21.99 -11.98 -16.67
CA ILE A 389 -23.08 -11.58 -15.76
C ILE A 389 -24.06 -10.64 -16.47
N TYR A 390 -23.54 -9.64 -17.19
CA TYR A 390 -24.36 -8.65 -17.87
C TYR A 390 -25.15 -9.22 -19.05
N PHE A 391 -24.49 -9.97 -19.94
CA PHE A 391 -25.12 -10.50 -21.15
C PHE A 391 -26.07 -11.66 -20.86
N ASN A 392 -25.79 -12.50 -19.85
CA ASN A 392 -26.75 -13.51 -19.39
C ASN A 392 -27.85 -12.92 -18.50
N ASN A 393 -27.90 -11.60 -18.35
CA ASN A 393 -28.89 -10.88 -17.54
C ASN A 393 -29.03 -11.42 -16.10
N PHE A 394 -27.91 -11.88 -15.51
CA PHE A 394 -27.90 -12.42 -14.16
C PHE A 394 -28.33 -11.34 -13.17
N TRP A 395 -29.30 -11.65 -12.31
CA TRP A 395 -29.95 -10.68 -11.40
C TRP A 395 -30.50 -9.40 -12.08
N ASN A 396 -31.04 -9.53 -13.30
CA ASN A 396 -31.56 -8.40 -14.06
C ASN A 396 -30.50 -7.30 -14.33
N ALA A 397 -29.22 -7.70 -14.52
CA ALA A 397 -28.11 -6.79 -14.76
C ALA A 397 -28.39 -5.73 -15.84
N GLN A 398 -29.13 -6.09 -16.91
CA GLN A 398 -29.41 -5.21 -18.05
C GLN A 398 -30.34 -4.03 -17.71
N LYS A 399 -30.97 -4.00 -16.53
CA LYS A 399 -31.73 -2.84 -16.04
C LYS A 399 -30.81 -1.68 -15.64
N TYR A 400 -29.54 -1.95 -15.39
CA TYR A 400 -28.58 -0.99 -14.85
C TYR A 400 -27.39 -0.81 -15.81
N PRO A 401 -26.64 0.30 -15.70
CA PRO A 401 -25.34 0.42 -16.36
C PRO A 401 -24.39 -0.71 -15.93
N ILE A 402 -23.56 -1.19 -16.86
CA ILE A 402 -22.61 -2.30 -16.62
C ILE A 402 -21.72 -2.04 -15.41
N MET A 403 -21.23 -0.81 -15.28
CA MET A 403 -20.46 -0.34 -14.13
C MET A 403 -21.08 0.92 -13.58
N THR A 404 -21.40 0.89 -12.29
CA THR A 404 -21.92 2.04 -11.55
C THR A 404 -21.72 1.79 -10.06
N THR A 405 -21.40 2.86 -9.34
CA THR A 405 -21.32 2.88 -7.88
C THR A 405 -22.64 3.27 -7.22
N LEU A 406 -23.64 3.67 -8.02
CA LEU A 406 -24.94 4.07 -7.52
C LEU A 406 -25.76 2.86 -7.07
N LEU A 407 -26.60 3.10 -6.07
CA LEU A 407 -27.59 2.16 -5.57
C LEU A 407 -28.97 2.49 -6.17
N TYR A 408 -29.81 1.47 -6.34
CA TYR A 408 -31.10 1.60 -7.01
C TYR A 408 -32.26 1.10 -6.14
N ASP A 409 -33.45 1.61 -6.39
CA ASP A 409 -34.70 1.06 -5.86
C ASP A 409 -35.30 -0.01 -6.79
N ASN A 410 -36.41 -0.62 -6.37
CA ASN A 410 -37.09 -1.67 -7.12
C ASN A 410 -37.65 -1.19 -8.47
N THR A 411 -37.85 0.13 -8.62
CA THR A 411 -38.27 0.76 -9.88
C THR A 411 -37.09 1.19 -10.75
N SER A 412 -35.86 0.81 -10.40
CA SER A 412 -34.62 1.10 -11.13
C SER A 412 -34.23 2.59 -11.18
N HIS A 413 -34.77 3.40 -10.26
CA HIS A 413 -34.32 4.76 -10.02
C HIS A 413 -33.22 4.77 -8.97
N VAL A 414 -32.42 5.85 -8.95
CA VAL A 414 -31.36 6.03 -7.95
C VAL A 414 -31.99 6.09 -6.56
N TYR A 415 -31.46 5.28 -5.63
CA TYR A 415 -32.03 5.07 -4.31
C TYR A 415 -32.01 6.37 -3.48
N ASN A 416 -33.18 6.81 -3.01
CA ASN A 416 -33.29 8.00 -2.18
C ASN A 416 -33.16 7.64 -0.69
N HIS A 417 -31.97 7.87 -0.12
CA HIS A 417 -31.66 7.56 1.28
C HIS A 417 -32.46 8.43 2.29
N SER A 418 -32.87 9.65 1.93
CA SER A 418 -33.60 10.53 2.86
C SER A 418 -35.00 9.99 3.22
N ARG A 419 -35.56 9.08 2.40
CA ARG A 419 -36.88 8.49 2.66
C ARG A 419 -36.89 7.43 3.76
N ILE A 420 -35.74 6.86 4.08
CA ILE A 420 -35.60 5.76 5.07
C ILE A 420 -34.94 6.22 6.38
N LEU A 421 -34.53 7.49 6.45
CA LEU A 421 -33.90 8.06 7.63
C LEU A 421 -34.91 8.90 8.41
N THR A 422 -35.07 8.61 9.70
CA THR A 422 -35.82 9.46 10.64
C THR A 422 -34.82 10.03 11.65
N SER A 423 -34.63 11.35 11.66
CA SER A 423 -33.71 12.04 12.57
C SER A 423 -32.26 11.50 12.53
N GLY A 424 -31.81 11.03 11.36
CA GLY A 424 -30.47 10.47 11.15
C GLY A 424 -30.29 9.00 11.56
N PHE A 425 -31.35 8.36 12.04
CA PHE A 425 -31.39 6.91 12.29
C PHE A 425 -32.16 6.19 11.19
N PHE A 426 -31.77 4.96 10.93
CA PHE A 426 -32.48 4.09 10.00
C PHE A 426 -33.84 3.67 10.57
N ASN A 427 -34.89 3.80 9.75
CA ASN A 427 -36.23 3.38 10.11
C ASN A 427 -36.67 2.18 9.26
N SER A 428 -36.86 1.03 9.91
CA SER A 428 -37.21 -0.23 9.24
C SER A 428 -38.61 -0.24 8.61
N THR A 429 -39.58 0.51 9.16
CA THR A 429 -40.94 0.56 8.62
C THR A 429 -40.99 1.39 7.34
N LEU A 430 -40.28 2.53 7.31
CA LEU A 430 -40.14 3.34 6.10
C LEU A 430 -39.39 2.59 5.00
N TYR A 431 -38.34 1.86 5.36
CA TYR A 431 -37.61 0.99 4.44
C TYR A 431 -38.52 -0.07 3.80
N ALA A 432 -39.33 -0.76 4.62
CA ALA A 432 -40.28 -1.76 4.13
C ALA A 432 -41.35 -1.17 3.21
N SER A 433 -41.77 0.09 3.45
CA SER A 433 -42.76 0.78 2.63
C SER A 433 -42.21 1.36 1.32
N TYR A 434 -40.92 1.72 1.26
CA TYR A 434 -40.32 2.36 0.10
C TYR A 434 -39.78 1.32 -0.89
N SER A 435 -38.66 0.68 -0.56
CA SER A 435 -38.01 -0.32 -1.42
C SER A 435 -36.80 -0.92 -0.70
N PRO A 436 -36.49 -2.21 -0.95
CA PRO A 436 -35.16 -2.73 -0.67
C PRO A 436 -34.10 -1.97 -1.48
N VAL A 437 -32.89 -1.86 -0.92
CA VAL A 437 -31.73 -1.31 -1.64
C VAL A 437 -31.21 -2.37 -2.60
N ILE A 438 -31.17 -2.06 -3.89
CA ILE A 438 -30.64 -2.94 -4.91
C ILE A 438 -29.27 -2.40 -5.34
N MET A 439 -28.26 -3.26 -5.21
CA MET A 439 -26.95 -3.02 -5.80
C MET A 439 -26.87 -3.72 -7.15
N THR A 440 -26.09 -3.15 -8.08
CA THR A 440 -25.87 -3.79 -9.37
C THR A 440 -25.09 -5.10 -9.20
N PRO A 441 -25.28 -6.09 -10.10
CA PRO A 441 -24.54 -7.35 -10.03
C PRO A 441 -23.02 -7.16 -10.07
N HIS A 442 -22.55 -6.14 -10.80
CA HIS A 442 -21.14 -5.75 -10.80
C HIS A 442 -20.67 -5.27 -9.42
N ASN A 443 -21.42 -4.39 -8.75
CA ASN A 443 -21.07 -3.91 -7.42
C ASN A 443 -21.10 -5.06 -6.40
N ALA A 444 -22.08 -5.96 -6.48
CA ALA A 444 -22.15 -7.16 -5.66
C ALA A 444 -20.93 -8.09 -5.84
N MET A 445 -20.46 -8.25 -7.08
CA MET A 445 -19.24 -9.01 -7.39
C MET A 445 -17.99 -8.37 -6.74
N MET A 446 -17.87 -7.04 -6.78
CA MET A 446 -16.76 -6.32 -6.13
C MET A 446 -16.76 -6.52 -4.60
N PHE A 447 -17.94 -6.53 -3.97
CA PHE A 447 -18.08 -6.90 -2.56
C PHE A 447 -17.67 -8.34 -2.29
N ALA A 448 -18.13 -9.29 -3.13
CA ALA A 448 -17.75 -10.71 -3.01
C ALA A 448 -16.23 -10.92 -3.10
N ILE A 449 -15.58 -10.30 -4.08
CA ILE A 449 -14.11 -10.36 -4.22
C ILE A 449 -13.42 -9.75 -3.01
N SER A 450 -13.96 -8.66 -2.45
CA SER A 450 -13.39 -8.06 -1.23
C SER A 450 -13.40 -9.03 -0.06
N PHE A 451 -14.50 -9.78 0.16
CA PHE A 451 -14.57 -10.82 1.20
C PHE A 451 -13.61 -11.99 0.94
N VAL A 452 -13.53 -12.45 -0.30
CA VAL A 452 -12.62 -13.53 -0.70
C VAL A 452 -11.16 -13.10 -0.52
N SER A 453 -10.82 -11.88 -0.90
CA SER A 453 -9.44 -11.38 -0.82
C SER A 453 -8.91 -11.35 0.61
N LEU A 454 -9.75 -10.97 1.58
CA LEU A 454 -9.36 -10.90 2.97
C LEU A 454 -9.20 -12.29 3.61
N THR A 455 -10.15 -13.19 3.34
CA THR A 455 -10.08 -14.58 3.84
C THR A 455 -8.90 -15.33 3.22
N ALA A 456 -8.64 -15.12 1.92
CA ALA A 456 -7.46 -15.63 1.23
C ALA A 456 -6.17 -15.06 1.83
N ALA A 457 -6.13 -13.76 2.16
CA ALA A 457 -4.97 -13.14 2.79
C ALA A 457 -4.62 -13.78 4.14
N VAL A 458 -5.61 -13.94 5.02
CA VAL A 458 -5.42 -14.59 6.32
C VAL A 458 -4.96 -16.04 6.16
N THR A 459 -5.62 -16.78 5.25
CA THR A 459 -5.31 -18.20 5.00
C THR A 459 -3.89 -18.37 4.44
N HIS A 460 -3.53 -17.57 3.44
CA HIS A 460 -2.21 -17.58 2.82
C HIS A 460 -1.10 -17.28 3.84
N VAL A 461 -1.28 -16.22 4.64
CA VAL A 461 -0.27 -15.86 5.65
C VAL A 461 -0.17 -16.92 6.75
N THR A 462 -1.28 -17.53 7.15
CA THR A 462 -1.29 -18.57 8.18
C THR A 462 -0.61 -19.85 7.69
N LEU A 463 -0.86 -20.28 6.45
CA LEU A 463 -0.30 -21.52 5.91
C LEU A 463 1.20 -21.39 5.58
N TYR A 464 1.59 -20.32 4.89
CA TYR A 464 2.96 -20.15 4.40
C TYR A 464 3.88 -19.51 5.44
N TYR A 465 3.42 -18.47 6.15
CA TYR A 465 4.23 -17.71 7.10
C TYR A 465 3.89 -18.01 8.57
N GLY A 466 2.90 -18.87 8.85
CA GLY A 466 2.44 -19.14 10.22
C GLY A 466 3.52 -19.73 11.12
N ARG A 467 4.41 -20.58 10.59
CA ARG A 467 5.54 -21.14 11.35
C ARG A 467 6.52 -20.04 11.77
N ASP A 468 6.83 -19.11 10.89
CA ASP A 468 7.74 -17.99 11.17
C ASP A 468 7.11 -16.96 12.10
N LEU A 469 5.80 -16.71 11.95
CA LEU A 469 5.04 -15.88 12.89
C LEU A 469 5.00 -16.49 14.29
N HIS A 470 4.77 -17.81 14.40
CA HIS A 470 4.74 -18.52 15.68
C HIS A 470 6.12 -18.50 16.36
N ARG A 471 7.20 -18.70 15.58
CA ARG A 471 8.57 -18.50 16.07
C ARG A 471 8.73 -17.07 16.56
N GLY A 472 8.41 -16.04 15.77
CA GLY A 472 8.49 -14.66 16.22
C GLY A 472 7.72 -14.36 17.52
N PHE A 473 6.54 -14.96 17.71
CA PHE A 473 5.73 -14.82 18.93
C PHE A 473 6.36 -15.49 20.17
N LYS A 474 6.89 -16.70 20.04
CA LYS A 474 7.58 -17.40 21.14
C LYS A 474 8.82 -16.64 21.62
N TRP A 475 9.48 -15.93 20.71
CA TRP A 475 10.67 -15.13 20.97
C TRP A 475 10.33 -13.81 21.67
N TRP A 476 9.25 -13.15 21.24
CA TRP A 476 8.72 -11.97 21.93
C TRP A 476 8.51 -12.22 23.43
N ASN A 477 8.01 -13.40 23.79
CA ASN A 477 7.72 -13.76 25.19
C ASN A 477 8.95 -14.19 26.00
N ARG A 478 10.07 -14.55 25.38
CA ARG A 478 11.24 -15.08 26.09
C ARG A 478 12.28 -14.03 26.47
N GLY A 479 12.22 -12.83 25.90
CA GLY A 479 13.16 -11.75 26.22
C GLY A 479 14.62 -12.07 25.87
N ASP A 480 14.87 -13.20 25.23
CA ASP A 480 16.20 -13.74 24.95
C ASP A 480 16.86 -12.96 23.81
N ASP A 481 18.18 -12.94 23.82
CA ASP A 481 19.02 -11.96 23.11
C ASP A 481 18.50 -11.70 21.68
N ARG A 482 18.09 -10.45 21.39
CA ARG A 482 17.56 -9.97 20.08
C ARG A 482 18.58 -10.12 18.92
N LYS A 483 19.68 -10.84 19.13
CA LYS A 483 20.85 -10.98 18.27
C LYS A 483 20.78 -12.19 17.34
N THR A 484 19.99 -13.20 17.66
CA THR A 484 19.96 -14.46 16.91
C THR A 484 18.54 -14.79 16.45
N VAL A 485 18.39 -15.27 15.22
CA VAL A 485 17.19 -16.00 14.71
C VAL A 485 16.06 -15.17 14.07
N PHE A 486 16.45 -14.30 13.16
CA PHE A 486 16.08 -14.48 11.73
C PHE A 486 17.41 -14.36 10.97
N LYS A 487 17.52 -14.71 9.67
CA LYS A 487 18.57 -14.09 8.83
C LYS A 487 18.23 -12.59 8.81
N ALA A 488 18.56 -11.88 9.90
CA ALA A 488 18.31 -10.48 10.05
C ALA A 488 19.10 -9.83 8.94
N ASP A 489 18.37 -9.14 8.07
CA ASP A 489 18.92 -8.42 6.93
C ASP A 489 20.13 -7.61 7.41
N VAL A 490 21.20 -7.55 6.61
CA VAL A 490 22.45 -6.90 7.03
C VAL A 490 22.18 -5.50 7.59
N HIS A 491 21.28 -4.75 6.95
CA HIS A 491 21.01 -3.41 7.43
C HIS A 491 20.13 -3.38 8.70
N THR A 492 19.39 -4.44 9.06
CA THR A 492 18.76 -4.60 10.39
C THR A 492 19.84 -4.85 11.46
N ARG A 493 20.87 -5.66 11.15
CA ARG A 493 21.99 -5.85 12.08
C ARG A 493 22.71 -4.53 12.35
N MET A 494 23.02 -3.79 11.28
CA MET A 494 23.68 -2.48 11.38
C MET A 494 22.86 -1.44 12.14
N MET A 495 21.54 -1.42 11.92
CA MET A 495 20.60 -0.59 12.69
C MET A 495 20.74 -0.85 14.17
N ARG A 496 20.63 -2.12 14.58
CA ARG A 496 20.63 -2.50 15.99
C ARG A 496 21.98 -2.27 16.65
N ALA A 497 23.07 -2.43 15.89
CA ALA A 497 24.42 -2.15 16.37
C ALA A 497 24.66 -0.65 16.57
N SER A 498 24.14 0.19 15.67
CA SER A 498 24.43 1.64 15.66
C SER A 498 23.40 2.50 16.39
N TYR A 499 22.15 2.03 16.54
CA TYR A 499 21.03 2.81 17.07
C TYR A 499 20.30 2.10 18.19
N LYS A 500 20.05 2.84 19.27
CA LYS A 500 19.18 2.39 20.35
C LYS A 500 17.74 2.33 19.86
N GLU A 501 17.10 1.19 19.99
CA GLU A 501 15.71 1.01 19.60
C GLU A 501 14.76 1.85 20.47
N VAL A 502 13.70 2.37 19.85
CA VAL A 502 12.64 3.08 20.58
C VAL A 502 11.94 2.10 21.53
N PRO A 503 11.82 2.44 22.83
CA PRO A 503 11.15 1.61 23.81
C PRO A 503 9.68 1.36 23.47
N MET A 504 9.18 0.15 23.76
CA MET A 504 7.79 -0.23 23.48
C MET A 504 6.78 0.64 24.22
N TRP A 505 7.12 1.16 25.40
CA TRP A 505 6.22 1.99 26.19
C TRP A 505 5.85 3.32 25.52
N TRP A 506 6.70 3.86 24.62
CA TRP A 506 6.35 5.08 23.87
C TRP A 506 5.14 4.82 22.97
N TYR A 507 5.15 3.67 22.29
CA TYR A 507 4.05 3.22 21.44
C TYR A 507 2.78 2.95 22.25
N LEU A 508 2.91 2.30 23.41
CA LEU A 508 1.78 2.04 24.32
C LEU A 508 1.18 3.33 24.88
N VAL A 509 1.99 4.32 25.24
CA VAL A 509 1.51 5.62 25.73
C VAL A 509 0.77 6.37 24.64
N VAL A 510 1.32 6.44 23.42
CA VAL A 510 0.65 7.06 22.27
C VAL A 510 -0.66 6.34 21.96
N PHE A 511 -0.65 5.00 21.94
CA PHE A 511 -1.85 4.19 21.75
C PHE A 511 -2.91 4.49 22.82
N ALA A 512 -2.55 4.47 24.09
CA ALA A 512 -3.48 4.71 25.19
C ALA A 512 -4.09 6.12 25.14
N ILE A 513 -3.26 7.15 24.92
CA ILE A 513 -3.74 8.54 24.82
C ILE A 513 -4.71 8.69 23.65
N THR A 514 -4.34 8.19 22.46
CA THR A 514 -5.17 8.29 21.26
C THR A 514 -6.46 7.50 21.39
N LEU A 515 -6.42 6.31 22.00
CA LEU A 515 -7.60 5.49 22.27
C LEU A 515 -8.58 6.21 23.21
N VAL A 516 -8.09 6.84 24.28
CA VAL A 516 -8.93 7.64 25.19
C VAL A 516 -9.57 8.81 24.44
N ILE A 517 -8.81 9.52 23.59
CA ILE A 517 -9.36 10.60 22.77
C ILE A 517 -10.44 10.05 21.83
N SER A 518 -10.22 8.92 21.16
CA SER A 518 -11.23 8.30 20.29
C SER A 518 -12.50 7.91 21.06
N ILE A 519 -12.38 7.35 22.27
CA ILE A 519 -13.53 7.02 23.12
C ILE A 519 -14.32 8.28 23.50
N VAL A 520 -13.62 9.34 23.94
CA VAL A 520 -14.25 10.62 24.28
C VAL A 520 -14.97 11.20 23.08
N VAL A 521 -14.35 11.17 21.90
CA VAL A 521 -14.97 11.68 20.67
C VAL A 521 -16.24 10.90 20.32
N CYS A 522 -16.23 9.57 20.47
CA CYS A 522 -17.37 8.72 20.13
C CYS A 522 -18.56 8.87 21.10
N GLU A 523 -18.31 9.12 22.38
CA GLU A 523 -19.34 9.22 23.43
C GLU A 523 -19.87 10.65 23.63
N VAL A 524 -19.01 11.67 23.52
CA VAL A 524 -19.39 13.07 23.78
C VAL A 524 -20.05 13.73 22.56
N TYR A 525 -19.63 13.36 21.36
CA TYR A 525 -20.14 13.95 20.12
C TYR A 525 -21.23 13.06 19.49
N PRO A 526 -22.10 13.60 18.60
CA PRO A 526 -23.20 12.86 17.99
C PRO A 526 -22.74 11.84 16.90
N ILE A 527 -21.85 10.92 17.28
CA ILE A 527 -21.38 9.79 16.46
C ILE A 527 -22.20 8.53 16.77
N TYR A 528 -22.66 8.41 18.03
CA TYR A 528 -23.48 7.28 18.51
C TYR A 528 -22.79 5.91 18.42
N LEU A 529 -21.45 5.88 18.43
CA LEU A 529 -20.64 4.68 18.51
C LEU A 529 -20.27 4.41 19.99
N PRO A 530 -20.77 3.32 20.60
CA PRO A 530 -20.43 3.03 21.99
C PRO A 530 -18.97 2.60 22.14
N TRP A 531 -18.35 2.94 23.27
CA TRP A 531 -16.93 2.68 23.55
C TRP A 531 -16.50 1.22 23.33
N TRP A 532 -17.35 0.25 23.66
CA TRP A 532 -17.03 -1.16 23.49
C TRP A 532 -16.96 -1.58 22.01
N ALA A 533 -17.78 -0.97 21.14
CA ALA A 533 -17.73 -1.24 19.70
C ALA A 533 -16.46 -0.67 19.08
N LEU A 534 -15.98 0.48 19.58
CA LEU A 534 -14.67 1.02 19.20
C LEU A 534 -13.53 0.05 19.56
N LEU A 535 -13.58 -0.59 20.73
CA LEU A 535 -12.57 -1.59 21.11
C LEU A 535 -12.60 -2.82 20.20
N VAL A 536 -13.78 -3.24 19.74
CA VAL A 536 -13.90 -4.32 18.75
C VAL A 536 -13.28 -3.92 17.41
N ALA A 537 -13.51 -2.69 16.93
CA ALA A 537 -12.86 -2.17 15.73
C ALA A 537 -11.32 -2.20 15.85
N VAL A 538 -10.80 -1.74 16.98
CA VAL A 538 -9.35 -1.75 17.25
C VAL A 538 -8.80 -3.18 17.32
N ALA A 539 -9.52 -4.13 17.92
CA ALA A 539 -9.12 -5.52 17.98
C ALA A 539 -9.09 -6.18 16.58
N MET A 540 -10.09 -5.90 15.75
CA MET A 540 -10.12 -6.34 14.35
C MET A 540 -8.95 -5.77 13.54
N ALA A 541 -8.69 -4.46 13.68
CA ALA A 541 -7.57 -3.80 13.04
C ALA A 541 -6.24 -4.46 13.40
N ILE A 542 -5.99 -4.71 14.69
CA ILE A 542 -4.78 -5.39 15.16
C ILE A 542 -4.67 -6.79 14.52
N PHE A 543 -5.74 -7.58 14.52
CA PHE A 543 -5.72 -8.92 13.94
C PHE A 543 -5.41 -8.90 12.44
N LEU A 544 -6.07 -8.03 11.67
CA LEU A 544 -5.96 -7.99 10.21
C LEU A 544 -4.73 -7.24 9.69
N THR A 545 -4.12 -6.39 10.52
CA THR A 545 -2.89 -5.64 10.15
C THR A 545 -1.75 -6.58 9.81
N LEU A 546 -1.57 -7.69 10.53
CA LEU A 546 -0.44 -8.59 10.31
C LEU A 546 -0.54 -9.32 8.95
N PRO A 547 -1.63 -10.03 8.61
CA PRO A 547 -1.74 -10.68 7.30
C PRO A 547 -1.63 -9.71 6.13
N ILE A 548 -2.30 -8.57 6.21
CA ILE A 548 -2.28 -7.57 5.14
C ILE A 548 -0.91 -6.94 5.02
N GLY A 549 -0.25 -6.64 6.14
CA GLY A 549 1.10 -6.11 6.18
C GLY A 549 2.12 -7.04 5.54
N VAL A 550 2.02 -8.35 5.77
CA VAL A 550 2.92 -9.34 5.14
C VAL A 550 2.74 -9.36 3.63
N ILE A 551 1.49 -9.41 3.14
CA ILE A 551 1.22 -9.43 1.69
C ILE A 551 1.78 -8.17 1.06
N GLN A 552 1.44 -6.99 1.59
CA GLN A 552 1.90 -5.74 1.02
C GLN A 552 3.42 -5.57 1.07
N ALA A 553 4.07 -6.00 2.16
CA ALA A 553 5.52 -5.92 2.27
C ALA A 553 6.25 -6.73 1.18
N ILE A 554 5.63 -7.79 0.68
CA ILE A 554 6.21 -8.69 -0.33
C ILE A 554 5.76 -8.32 -1.74
N SER A 555 4.44 -8.16 -1.95
CA SER A 555 3.84 -7.92 -3.27
C SER A 555 3.76 -6.44 -3.65
N GLY A 556 3.83 -5.51 -2.68
CA GLY A 556 3.54 -4.10 -2.90
C GLY A 556 2.05 -3.77 -3.04
N THR A 557 1.15 -4.76 -2.93
CA THR A 557 -0.31 -4.59 -3.11
C THR A 557 -1.06 -4.69 -1.79
N GLN A 558 -2.13 -3.89 -1.63
CA GLN A 558 -2.90 -3.81 -0.40
C GLN A 558 -4.36 -4.28 -0.61
N PRO A 559 -4.79 -5.35 0.05
CA PRO A 559 -6.20 -5.69 0.18
C PRO A 559 -6.98 -4.66 0.99
N GLY A 560 -8.21 -4.37 0.58
CA GLY A 560 -9.10 -3.42 1.28
C GLY A 560 -9.82 -4.07 2.48
N LEU A 561 -9.84 -3.36 3.63
CA LEU A 561 -10.55 -3.82 4.85
C LEU A 561 -11.99 -3.33 4.98
N ASN A 562 -12.33 -2.25 4.26
CA ASN A 562 -13.57 -1.49 4.42
C ASN A 562 -14.85 -2.32 4.50
N VAL A 563 -14.95 -3.34 3.66
CA VAL A 563 -16.18 -4.10 3.44
C VAL A 563 -16.52 -4.97 4.64
N ILE A 564 -15.52 -5.69 5.19
CA ILE A 564 -15.79 -6.61 6.31
C ILE A 564 -16.14 -5.83 7.58
N THR A 565 -15.49 -4.68 7.77
CA THR A 565 -15.68 -3.84 8.95
C THR A 565 -17.06 -3.22 8.97
N GLU A 566 -17.53 -2.77 7.79
CA GLU A 566 -18.89 -2.26 7.64
C GLU A 566 -19.94 -3.34 7.89
N MET A 567 -19.67 -4.56 7.44
CA MET A 567 -20.56 -5.70 7.66
C MET A 567 -20.64 -6.06 9.14
N VAL A 568 -19.50 -6.21 9.83
CA VAL A 568 -19.45 -6.57 11.25
C VAL A 568 -20.15 -5.50 12.10
N CYS A 569 -19.85 -4.22 11.88
CA CYS A 569 -20.54 -3.15 12.61
C CYS A 569 -22.03 -3.07 12.26
N GLY A 570 -22.41 -3.33 11.00
CA GLY A 570 -23.81 -3.36 10.59
C GLY A 570 -24.64 -4.40 11.34
N TYR A 571 -24.06 -5.57 11.62
CA TYR A 571 -24.70 -6.60 12.46
C TYR A 571 -24.71 -6.25 13.95
N MET A 572 -23.64 -5.60 14.45
CA MET A 572 -23.51 -5.24 15.86
C MET A 572 -24.38 -4.05 16.28
N LEU A 573 -24.50 -3.04 15.41
CA LEU A 573 -25.18 -1.77 15.68
C LEU A 573 -26.18 -1.47 14.55
N PRO A 574 -27.27 -2.23 14.45
CA PRO A 574 -28.25 -2.04 13.39
C PRO A 574 -28.86 -0.63 13.48
N GLY A 575 -28.96 -0.01 12.31
CA GLY A 575 -29.63 1.28 12.12
C GLY A 575 -28.87 2.54 12.57
N ARG A 576 -27.57 2.40 12.90
CA ARG A 576 -26.66 3.52 13.21
C ARG A 576 -25.61 3.72 12.11
N PRO A 577 -25.95 4.42 11.01
CA PRO A 577 -25.05 4.53 9.85
C PRO A 577 -23.78 5.33 10.15
N ILE A 578 -23.87 6.43 10.92
CA ILE A 578 -22.70 7.25 11.28
C ILE A 578 -21.72 6.45 12.15
N ALA A 579 -22.24 5.67 13.10
CA ALA A 579 -21.44 4.77 13.92
C ALA A 579 -20.73 3.72 13.04
N ASN A 580 -21.39 3.21 12.00
CA ASN A 580 -20.82 2.24 11.07
C ASN A 580 -19.64 2.82 10.27
N VAL A 581 -19.81 4.00 9.66
CA VAL A 581 -18.72 4.65 8.91
C VAL A 581 -17.54 5.00 9.85
N THR A 582 -17.85 5.39 11.09
CA THR A 582 -16.82 5.67 12.10
C THR A 582 -16.10 4.42 12.56
N PHE A 583 -16.81 3.30 12.76
CA PHE A 583 -16.22 2.00 13.06
C PHE A 583 -15.24 1.57 11.96
N LYS A 584 -15.63 1.69 10.69
CA LYS A 584 -14.77 1.42 9.54
C LYS A 584 -13.52 2.30 9.53
N CYS A 585 -13.67 3.60 9.75
CA CYS A 585 -12.53 4.51 9.79
C CYS A 585 -11.56 4.14 10.92
N ASN A 586 -12.11 3.70 12.06
CA ASN A 586 -11.33 3.25 13.20
C ASN A 586 -10.76 1.82 13.07
N ASP A 587 -11.18 1.03 12.10
CA ASP A 587 -10.50 -0.23 11.78
C ASP A 587 -9.31 0.02 10.82
N ARG A 588 -9.44 1.04 9.96
CA ARG A 588 -8.51 1.32 8.85
C ARG A 588 -7.19 1.98 9.25
N PHE A 589 -6.74 1.84 10.49
CA PHE A 589 -5.51 2.48 11.00
C PHE A 589 -4.20 1.92 10.44
N TYR A 590 -4.23 0.73 9.85
CA TYR A 590 -3.08 0.17 9.16
C TYR A 590 -2.68 0.99 7.91
N VAL A 591 -3.58 1.78 7.30
CA VAL A 591 -3.23 2.67 6.17
C VAL A 591 -2.30 3.80 6.63
N CYS A 592 -2.53 4.38 7.82
CA CYS A 592 -1.64 5.36 8.44
C CYS A 592 -0.27 4.74 8.79
N TRP A 593 -0.27 3.46 9.17
CA TRP A 593 0.95 2.68 9.33
C TRP A 593 1.68 2.47 7.99
N GLN A 594 0.98 2.18 6.90
CA GLN A 594 1.58 2.00 5.57
C GLN A 594 2.16 3.27 4.96
N ALA A 595 1.53 4.42 5.19
CA ALA A 595 2.04 5.71 4.72
C ALA A 595 3.41 6.06 5.32
N TYR A 596 3.82 5.41 6.42
CA TYR A 596 4.96 5.84 7.25
C TYR A 596 5.95 4.74 7.64
N TYR A 597 5.47 3.59 8.10
CA TYR A 597 6.28 2.57 8.76
C TYR A 597 6.90 1.53 7.82
N GLY A 598 6.26 1.21 6.71
CA GLY A 598 6.79 0.26 5.71
C GLY A 598 7.95 0.82 4.88
N PRO A 599 7.81 2.02 4.27
CA PRO A 599 8.83 2.58 3.39
C PRO A 599 10.03 3.23 4.04
N LEU A 600 9.75 4.18 4.91
CA LEU A 600 10.77 5.13 5.32
C LEU A 600 11.42 4.67 6.61
N LEU A 601 10.76 3.88 7.46
CA LEU A 601 11.32 3.37 8.71
C LEU A 601 12.40 2.29 8.51
N ARG A 602 12.37 1.50 7.43
CA ARG A 602 13.53 0.68 7.02
C ARG A 602 14.74 1.53 6.66
N ILE A 603 14.56 2.80 6.30
CA ILE A 603 15.64 3.75 5.98
C ILE A 603 15.96 4.60 7.23
N LEU A 604 14.95 4.88 8.07
CA LEU A 604 15.01 5.83 9.16
C LEU A 604 15.35 5.24 10.53
N VAL A 605 14.76 4.10 10.90
CA VAL A 605 15.24 3.44 12.14
C VAL A 605 16.66 2.97 11.92
N ARG A 606 17.03 2.66 10.68
CA ARG A 606 18.41 2.37 10.28
C ARG A 606 19.38 3.54 10.37
N LYS A 607 18.93 4.80 10.55
CA LYS A 607 19.82 5.98 10.48
C LYS A 607 19.55 7.13 11.47
N LEU A 608 18.42 7.22 12.17
CA LEU A 608 18.14 8.39 13.03
C LEU A 608 18.51 8.18 14.50
N ARG A 609 19.60 8.82 14.93
CA ARG A 609 19.83 9.17 16.33
C ARG A 609 18.91 10.33 16.70
N ILE A 610 17.68 10.04 17.16
CA ILE A 610 16.84 11.05 17.81
C ILE A 610 17.10 10.98 19.31
N HIS A 611 18.25 11.48 19.77
CA HIS A 611 18.43 11.90 21.16
C HIS A 611 19.26 13.17 21.13
N GLY A 612 18.68 14.27 21.63
CA GLY A 612 19.46 15.43 22.01
C GLY A 612 20.50 14.98 23.03
N HIS A 613 21.76 15.30 22.78
CA HIS A 613 22.82 15.14 23.78
C HIS A 613 22.46 16.02 24.99
N VAL A 614 21.98 15.40 26.06
CA VAL A 614 22.28 15.85 27.41
C VAL A 614 23.42 14.97 27.87
N SER A 615 24.65 15.50 27.84
CA SER A 615 25.80 14.81 28.42
C SER A 615 25.58 14.67 29.92
N MET A 616 25.19 13.47 30.36
CA MET A 616 25.06 13.12 31.77
C MET A 616 26.43 12.70 32.35
N SER A 617 27.49 13.40 31.94
CA SER A 617 28.89 13.16 32.35
C SER A 617 29.51 14.39 33.03
N GLN A 618 28.69 15.31 33.54
CA GLN A 618 29.13 16.47 34.34
C GLN A 618 28.27 16.67 35.61
N LEU A 619 27.72 15.58 36.16
CA LEU A 619 27.12 15.57 37.49
C LEU A 619 27.91 14.62 38.38
N ASP A 620 29.19 14.93 38.54
CA ASP A 620 29.96 14.66 39.75
C ASP A 620 30.54 16.00 40.18
N ILE A 621 29.78 16.70 41.04
CA ILE A 621 30.15 17.64 42.12
C ILE A 621 28.84 18.02 42.84
#